data_AF-E4TEJ8-F1
#
_entry.id   AF-E4TEJ8-F1
#
_cell.length_a   1.000
_cell.length_b   1.000
_cell.length_c   1.000
_cell.angle_alpha   90.00
_cell.angle_beta   90.00
_cell.angle_gamma   90.00
#
_symmetry.space_group_name_H-M   'P 1'
#
loop_
_entity.id
_entity.type
_entity.pdbx_description
1 polymer ?
#
loop_
_entity_poly.entity_id
_entity_poly.type
_entity_poly.pdbx_seq_one_letter_code
_entity_poly.pdbx_strand_id
1 'polypeptide(L)'
;MQNDPRYKKTIFLCARRAMLENELVLKKFALEYVPKHYSLDDLDDFNLFLEKIYDNDLYEVVMGLKPAESFADKYNIRFLKDIEQYASDARKLGRKLIEIYEDER
;
A
#
# COMPACT_ATOMS: atom_id res chain seq x y z
N MET A 1 10.78 14.49 7.42
CA MET A 1 9.56 13.69 7.23
C MET A 1 9.19 12.85 8.45
N GLN A 2 10.06 11.98 8.97
CA GLN A 2 9.68 10.97 9.98
C GLN A 2 9.09 11.50 11.31
N ASN A 3 9.47 12.71 11.72
CA ASN A 3 8.94 13.34 12.92
C ASN A 3 7.65 14.16 12.68
N ASP A 4 7.24 14.34 11.42
CA ASP A 4 6.05 15.12 11.06
C ASP A 4 4.78 14.38 11.52
N PRO A 5 3.83 15.07 12.18
CA PRO A 5 2.58 14.47 12.62
C PRO A 5 1.78 13.80 11.49
N ARG A 6 1.84 14.33 10.26
CA ARG A 6 1.13 13.76 9.10
C ARG A 6 1.68 12.41 8.70
N TYR A 7 3.01 12.27 8.73
CA TYR A 7 3.66 10.99 8.45
C TYR A 7 3.36 9.94 9.52
N LYS A 8 3.35 10.35 10.80
CA LYS A 8 2.93 9.46 11.90
C LYS A 8 1.48 9.03 11.76
N LYS A 9 0.59 9.94 11.34
CA LYS A 9 -0.81 9.64 11.01
C LYS A 9 -0.89 8.64 9.85
N THR A 10 -0.09 8.80 8.79
CA THR A 10 -0.01 7.86 7.68
C THR A 10 0.35 6.46 8.15
N ILE A 11 1.42 6.30 8.93
CA ILE A 11 1.82 5.00 9.49
C ILE A 11 0.67 4.38 10.30
N PHE A 12 0.04 5.18 11.16
CA PHE A 12 -1.07 4.71 11.99
C PHE A 12 -2.27 4.24 11.15
N LEU A 13 -2.67 5.00 10.14
CA LEU A 13 -3.79 4.63 9.25
C LEU A 13 -3.46 3.42 8.37
N CYS A 14 -2.20 3.25 7.96
CA CYS A 14 -1.75 2.06 7.25
C CYS A 14 -1.74 0.82 8.16
N ALA A 15 -1.42 0.97 9.45
CA ALA A 15 -1.38 -0.12 10.41
C ALA A 15 -2.76 -0.46 11.01
N ARG A 16 -3.77 0.40 10.87
CA ARG A 16 -5.12 0.18 11.41
C ARG A 16 -6.08 -0.28 10.32
N ARG A 17 -5.86 -1.49 9.81
CA ARG A 17 -6.69 -2.14 8.79
C ARG A 17 -7.43 -3.34 9.39
N ALA A 18 -8.63 -3.63 8.90
CA ALA A 18 -9.43 -4.77 9.36
C ALA A 18 -8.94 -6.10 8.77
N MET A 19 -8.23 -6.04 7.63
CA MET A 19 -7.65 -7.21 6.96
C MET A 19 -6.13 -7.23 7.13
N LEU A 20 -5.60 -8.39 7.51
CA LEU A 20 -4.18 -8.56 7.82
C LEU A 20 -3.29 -8.31 6.58
N GLU A 21 -3.71 -8.77 5.41
CA GLU A 21 -2.98 -8.61 4.16
C GLU A 21 -2.81 -7.12 3.81
N ASN A 22 -3.87 -6.32 4.00
CA ASN A 22 -3.82 -4.88 3.82
C ASN A 22 -2.84 -4.27 4.82
N GLU A 23 -2.95 -4.60 6.11
CA GLU A 23 -2.08 -4.07 7.15
C GLU A 23 -0.60 -4.34 6.83
N LEU A 24 -0.25 -5.59 6.52
CA LEU A 24 1.13 -6.01 6.28
C LEU A 24 1.75 -5.25 5.10
N VAL A 25 1.01 -5.11 4.00
CA VAL A 25 1.49 -4.43 2.80
C VAL A 25 1.57 -2.92 3.02
N LEU A 26 0.51 -2.30 3.54
CA LEU A 26 0.46 -0.85 3.71
C LEU A 26 1.42 -0.35 4.78
N LYS A 27 1.68 -1.12 5.83
CA LYS A 27 2.66 -0.76 6.86
C LYS A 27 4.07 -0.71 6.26
N LYS A 28 4.45 -1.68 5.42
CA LYS A 28 5.74 -1.64 4.71
C LYS A 28 5.78 -0.51 3.67
N PHE A 29 4.71 -0.34 2.90
CA PHE A 29 4.56 0.78 1.96
C PHE A 29 4.80 2.14 2.64
N ALA A 30 4.15 2.37 3.79
CA ALA A 30 4.30 3.60 4.55
C ALA A 30 5.73 3.83 5.08
N LEU A 31 6.46 2.76 5.41
CA LEU A 31 7.82 2.86 5.96
C LEU A 31 8.90 2.94 4.87
N GLU A 32 8.66 2.37 3.70
CA GLU A 32 9.70 2.18 2.67
C GLU A 32 9.49 3.03 1.42
N TYR A 33 8.23 3.22 1.00
CA TYR A 33 7.87 3.91 -0.24
C TYR A 33 7.53 5.38 0.03
N VAL A 34 6.54 5.63 0.90
CA VAL A 34 6.08 6.98 1.24
C VAL A 34 7.22 7.96 1.57
N PRO A 35 8.22 7.63 2.43
CA PRO A 35 9.27 8.59 2.78
C PRO A 35 10.19 8.99 1.61
N LYS A 36 10.19 8.22 0.52
CA LYS A 36 11.05 8.46 -0.66
C LYS A 36 10.29 9.14 -1.80
N HIS A 37 8.97 8.97 -1.85
CA HIS A 37 8.17 9.34 -3.01
C HIS A 37 7.15 10.43 -2.72
N TYR A 38 6.74 10.63 -1.48
CA TYR A 38 5.69 11.59 -1.14
C TYR A 38 6.28 12.85 -0.50
N SER A 39 5.77 14.00 -0.92
CA SER A 39 5.96 15.29 -0.24
C SER A 39 5.03 15.42 0.96
N LEU A 40 5.18 16.50 1.73
CA LEU A 40 4.30 16.78 2.86
C LEU A 40 2.84 17.03 2.44
N ASP A 41 2.62 17.65 1.28
CA ASP A 41 1.28 17.90 0.74
C ASP A 41 0.64 16.57 0.28
N ASP A 42 1.43 15.67 -0.30
CA ASP A 42 0.96 14.33 -0.66
C ASP A 42 0.49 13.53 0.55
N LEU A 43 1.09 13.75 1.74
CA LEU A 43 0.68 13.06 2.97
C LEU A 43 -0.73 13.48 3.42
N ASP A 44 -1.10 14.74 3.24
CA ASP A 44 -2.44 15.22 3.63
C ASP A 44 -3.52 14.57 2.76
N ASP A 45 -3.32 14.58 1.44
CA ASP A 45 -4.21 13.89 0.49
C ASP A 45 -4.22 12.38 0.69
N PHE A 46 -3.06 11.78 0.97
CA PHE A 46 -2.96 10.35 1.19
C PHE A 46 -3.67 9.93 2.48
N ASN A 47 -3.55 10.71 3.55
CA ASN A 47 -4.27 10.45 4.80
C ASN A 47 -5.79 10.51 4.60
N LEU A 48 -6.29 11.48 3.82
CA LEU A 48 -7.72 11.56 3.46
C LEU A 48 -8.17 10.36 2.64
N PHE A 49 -7.34 9.90 1.71
CA PHE A 49 -7.58 8.68 0.95
C PHE A 49 -7.67 7.45 1.87
N LEU A 50 -6.70 7.28 2.77
CA LEU A 50 -6.60 6.14 3.69
C LEU A 50 -7.79 6.05 4.65
N GLU A 51 -8.38 7.19 5.04
CA GLU A 51 -9.57 7.26 5.90
C GLU A 51 -10.87 6.86 5.17
N LYS A 52 -10.91 7.01 3.84
CA LYS A 52 -12.11 6.80 3.02
C LYS A 52 -12.17 5.45 2.33
N ILE A 53 -11.01 4.87 2.00
CA ILE A 53 -10.98 3.60 1.27
C ILE A 53 -11.47 2.44 2.14
N TYR A 54 -12.41 1.64 1.59
CA TYR A 54 -12.88 0.43 2.24
C TYR A 54 -11.86 -0.70 2.12
N ASP A 55 -11.70 -1.48 3.20
CA ASP A 55 -10.72 -2.57 3.23
C ASP A 55 -10.96 -3.66 2.18
N ASN A 56 -12.23 -3.94 1.83
CA ASN A 56 -12.55 -4.92 0.78
C ASN A 56 -12.04 -4.47 -0.60
N ASP A 57 -12.24 -3.19 -0.96
CA ASP A 57 -11.78 -2.64 -2.23
C ASP A 57 -10.25 -2.58 -2.27
N LEU A 58 -9.63 -2.14 -1.16
CA LEU A 58 -8.18 -2.12 -1.01
C LEU A 58 -7.58 -3.53 -1.14
N TYR A 59 -8.23 -4.52 -0.55
CA TYR A 59 -7.79 -5.92 -0.61
C TYR A 59 -7.79 -6.45 -2.04
N GLU A 60 -8.83 -6.17 -2.83
CA GLU A 60 -8.89 -6.59 -4.23
C GLU A 60 -7.69 -6.05 -5.04
N VAL A 61 -7.24 -4.82 -4.76
CA VAL A 61 -6.06 -4.23 -5.40
C VAL A 61 -4.76 -4.80 -4.83
N VAL A 62 -4.64 -4.85 -3.50
CA VAL A 62 -3.47 -5.39 -2.81
C VAL A 62 -3.20 -6.83 -3.21
N MET A 63 -4.24 -7.64 -3.45
CA MET A 63 -4.09 -9.03 -3.89
C MET A 63 -3.94 -9.18 -5.40
N GLY A 64 -4.13 -8.12 -6.18
CA GLY A 64 -4.09 -8.15 -7.65
C GLY A 64 -5.28 -8.85 -8.28
N LEU A 65 -6.44 -8.85 -7.60
CA LEU A 65 -7.70 -9.39 -8.11
C LEU A 65 -8.41 -8.39 -9.03
N LYS A 66 -8.32 -7.09 -8.71
CA LYS A 66 -8.78 -6.00 -9.58
C LYS A 66 -7.71 -4.93 -9.70
N PRO A 67 -7.53 -4.34 -10.89
CA PRO A 67 -6.60 -3.23 -11.06
C PRO A 67 -7.13 -1.96 -10.40
N ALA A 68 -6.23 -1.05 -10.01
CA ALA A 68 -6.57 0.22 -9.38
C ALA A 68 -7.61 1.03 -10.18
N GLU A 69 -7.55 0.97 -11.50
CA GLU A 69 -8.47 1.63 -12.43
C GLU A 69 -9.94 1.25 -12.21
N SER A 70 -10.21 0.05 -11.67
CA SER A 70 -11.58 -0.40 -11.38
C SER A 70 -12.29 0.43 -10.31
N PHE A 71 -11.54 1.27 -9.58
CA PHE A 71 -12.06 2.12 -8.50
C PHE A 71 -11.78 3.61 -8.71
N ALA A 72 -11.45 4.00 -9.96
CA ALA A 72 -11.08 5.37 -10.31
C ALA A 72 -12.19 6.40 -10.03
N ASP A 73 -13.45 5.97 -10.04
CA ASP A 73 -14.63 6.79 -9.75
C ASP A 73 -14.87 7.02 -8.25
N LYS A 74 -14.26 6.20 -7.40
CA LYS A 74 -14.47 6.22 -5.94
C LYS A 74 -13.33 6.87 -5.17
N TYR A 75 -12.11 6.70 -5.66
CA TYR A 75 -10.91 7.00 -4.89
C TYR A 75 -9.86 7.75 -5.71
N ASN A 76 -8.89 8.32 -5.01
CA ASN A 76 -7.73 8.91 -5.67
C ASN A 76 -6.88 7.81 -6.32
N ILE A 77 -6.98 7.70 -7.64
CA ILE A 77 -6.33 6.65 -8.43
C ILE A 77 -4.80 6.66 -8.33
N ARG A 78 -4.18 7.84 -8.13
CA ARG A 78 -2.72 7.95 -8.01
C ARG A 78 -2.22 7.04 -6.89
N PHE A 79 -2.81 7.18 -5.70
CA PHE A 79 -2.40 6.42 -4.53
C PHE A 79 -2.71 4.93 -4.62
N LEU A 80 -3.84 4.58 -5.23
CA LEU A 80 -4.18 3.18 -5.50
C LEU A 80 -3.17 2.52 -6.44
N LYS A 81 -2.74 3.22 -7.49
CA LYS A 81 -1.70 2.72 -8.41
C LYS A 81 -0.36 2.55 -7.73
N ASP A 82 0.04 3.48 -6.88
CA ASP A 82 1.30 3.37 -6.12
C ASP A 82 1.28 2.14 -5.20
N ILE A 83 0.14 1.90 -4.52
CA ILE A 83 -0.07 0.71 -3.68
C ILE A 83 -0.09 -0.56 -4.52
N GLU A 84 -0.82 -0.58 -5.64
CA GLU A 84 -0.92 -1.71 -6.56
C GLU A 84 0.47 -2.13 -7.05
N GLN A 85 1.25 -1.16 -7.51
CA GLN A 85 2.60 -1.38 -8.03
C GLN A 85 3.50 -1.95 -6.93
N TYR A 86 3.51 -1.33 -5.75
CA TYR A 86 4.30 -1.81 -4.61
C TYR A 86 3.92 -3.23 -4.21
N ALA A 87 2.62 -3.54 -4.13
CA ALA A 87 2.13 -4.87 -3.78
C ALA A 87 2.51 -5.90 -4.85
N SER A 88 2.39 -5.55 -6.14
CA SER A 88 2.82 -6.39 -7.26
C SER A 88 4.30 -6.76 -7.16
N ASP A 89 5.16 -5.78 -6.87
CA ASP A 89 6.60 -6.00 -6.76
C ASP A 89 6.95 -6.86 -5.54
N ALA A 90 6.27 -6.64 -4.41
CA ALA A 90 6.41 -7.49 -3.22
C ALA A 90 6.02 -8.95 -3.50
N ARG A 91 4.92 -9.20 -4.23
CA ARG A 91 4.51 -10.56 -4.63
C ARG A 91 5.51 -11.23 -5.56
N LYS A 92 6.05 -10.49 -6.53
CA LYS A 92 7.09 -11.00 -7.45
C LYS A 92 8.35 -11.41 -6.68
N LEU A 93 8.78 -10.58 -5.74
CA LEU A 93 9.93 -10.88 -4.89
C LEU A 93 9.68 -12.13 -4.03
N GLY A 94 8.50 -12.24 -3.42
CA GLY A 94 8.11 -13.42 -2.65
C GLY A 94 8.16 -14.71 -3.48
N ARG A 95 7.62 -14.69 -4.70
CA ARG A 95 7.69 -15.83 -5.63
C ARG A 95 9.13 -16.19 -5.99
N LYS A 96 9.96 -15.19 -6.32
CA LYS A 96 11.37 -15.41 -6.66
C LYS A 96 12.16 -16.05 -5.52
N LEU A 97 11.89 -15.66 -4.27
CA LEU A 97 12.53 -16.27 -3.11
C LEU A 97 12.13 -17.74 -2.96
N ILE A 98 10.84 -18.07 -3.16
CA ILE A 98 10.35 -19.45 -3.12
C ILE A 98 11.04 -20.31 -4.18
N GLU A 99 11.14 -19.83 -5.42
CA GLU A 99 11.82 -20.53 -6.52
C GLU A 99 13.28 -20.87 -6.16
N ILE A 100 14.04 -19.91 -5.59
CA ILE A 100 15.43 -20.14 -5.16
C ILE A 100 15.51 -21.25 -4.09
N TYR A 101 14.58 -21.27 -3.12
CA TYR A 101 14.57 -22.30 -2.08
C TYR A 101 14.14 -23.68 -2.58
N GLU A 102 13.32 -23.75 -3.63
CA GLU A 102 12.91 -25.01 -4.25
C GLU A 102 14.02 -25.60 -5.13
N ASP A 103 14.80 -24.77 -5.82
CA ASP A 103 15.96 -25.20 -6.62
C ASP A 103 17.15 -25.72 -5.77
N GLU A 104 17.22 -25.35 -4.49
CA GLU A 104 18.26 -25.78 -3.55
C GLU A 104 17.95 -27.12 -2.82
N ARG A 105 16.83 -27.79 -3.12
CA ARG A 105 16.42 -29.08 -2.53
C ARG A 105 16.63 -30.27 -3.46
#